data_AF-J9BS58-F1
#
_entry.id   AF-J9BS58-F1
#
_cell.length_a   1.000
_cell.length_b   1.000
_cell.length_c   1.000
_cell.angle_alpha   90.00
_cell.angle_beta   90.00
_cell.angle_gamma   90.00
#
_symmetry.space_group_name_H-M   'P 1'
#
loop_
_entity.id
_entity.type
_entity.pdbx_description
1 polymer ?
#
loop_
_entity_poly.entity_id
_entity_poly.type
_entity_poly.pdbx_seq_one_letter_code
_entity_poly.pdbx_strand_id
1 'polypeptide(L)'
;QPWIIYAHHDTDNTHLHIVTSRIAPDGHKIQHDHERRRSQVVIDKILGTDREQETENDLHAAKQYSFSSFAQFKAVMTSMGYEVFQKEEQVYIKQGGRIQKKIPLAEIEALFQKKYQD
;
A
#
# COMPACT_ATOMS: atom_id res chain seq x y z
N GLN A 1 -19.30 25.14 1.63
CA GLN A 1 -19.74 23.83 1.13
C GLN A 1 -20.68 23.22 2.17
N PRO A 2 -21.89 22.76 1.79
CA PRO A 2 -22.80 22.07 2.70
C PRO A 2 -22.31 20.63 2.97
N TRP A 3 -22.55 20.14 4.18
CA TRP A 3 -22.23 18.78 4.60
C TRP A 3 -23.49 18.06 5.09
N ILE A 4 -23.64 16.79 4.73
CA ILE A 4 -24.62 15.87 5.30
C ILE A 4 -23.83 14.80 6.04
N ILE A 5 -24.10 14.65 7.33
CA ILE A 5 -23.48 13.65 8.19
C ILE A 5 -24.57 12.72 8.71
N TYR A 6 -24.45 11.43 8.45
CA TYR A 6 -25.42 10.41 8.83
C TYR A 6 -24.71 9.20 9.47
N ALA A 7 -25.12 8.83 10.68
CA ALA A 7 -24.59 7.67 11.40
C ALA A 7 -25.61 6.53 11.39
N HIS A 8 -25.14 5.29 11.24
CA HIS A 8 -25.97 4.09 11.38
C HIS A 8 -25.19 2.88 11.90
N HIS A 9 -25.94 1.83 12.24
CA HIS A 9 -25.50 0.68 13.05
C HIS A 9 -25.99 -0.66 12.47
N ASP A 10 -26.18 -0.75 11.16
CA ASP A 10 -26.58 -1.97 10.45
C ASP A 10 -25.43 -2.97 10.22
N THR A 11 -24.24 -2.70 10.75
CA THR A 11 -23.11 -3.65 10.82
C THR A 11 -22.52 -3.69 12.24
N ASP A 12 -21.60 -4.61 12.50
CA ASP A 12 -20.93 -4.74 13.81
C ASP A 12 -20.18 -3.47 14.26
N ASN A 13 -19.89 -2.56 13.32
CA ASN A 13 -19.25 -1.29 13.61
C ASN A 13 -20.23 -0.12 13.38
N THR A 14 -20.09 0.93 14.18
CA THR A 14 -20.74 2.21 13.89
C THR A 14 -20.06 2.87 12.70
N HIS A 15 -20.81 3.19 11.66
CA HIS A 15 -20.29 3.87 10.48
C HIS A 15 -20.98 5.22 10.26
N LEU A 16 -20.15 6.17 9.85
CA LEU A 16 -20.51 7.55 9.60
C LEU A 16 -20.36 7.84 8.10
N HIS A 17 -21.45 8.22 7.44
CA HIS A 17 -21.42 8.78 6.11
C HIS A 17 -21.25 10.29 6.20
N ILE A 18 -20.20 10.81 5.57
CA ILE A 18 -19.96 12.24 5.39
C ILE A 18 -20.06 12.54 3.90
N VAL A 19 -21.02 13.36 3.51
CA VAL A 19 -21.29 13.73 2.11
C VAL A 19 -21.16 15.24 1.96
N THR A 20 -20.46 15.68 0.92
CA THR A 20 -20.24 17.10 0.59
C THR A 20 -20.38 17.33 -0.91
N SER A 21 -20.64 18.58 -1.31
CA SER A 21 -20.66 18.94 -2.73
C SER A 21 -19.25 18.93 -3.32
N ARG A 22 -19.10 18.41 -4.54
CA ARG A 22 -17.82 18.37 -5.28
C ARG A 22 -17.54 19.69 -6.01
N ILE A 23 -17.73 20.81 -5.33
CA ILE A 23 -17.58 22.14 -5.92
C ILE A 23 -16.70 22.97 -5.01
N ALA A 24 -15.59 23.48 -5.54
CA ALA A 24 -14.68 24.35 -4.82
C ALA A 24 -15.34 25.72 -4.53
N PRO A 25 -14.82 26.50 -3.55
CA PRO A 25 -15.43 27.79 -3.18
C PRO A 25 -15.58 28.80 -4.33
N ASP A 26 -14.77 28.69 -5.38
CA ASP A 26 -14.77 29.49 -6.61
C ASP A 26 -15.66 28.90 -7.73
N GLY A 27 -16.41 27.83 -7.45
CA GLY A 27 -17.44 27.28 -8.34
C GLY A 27 -16.96 26.19 -9.30
N HIS A 28 -15.67 25.87 -9.37
CA HIS A 28 -15.20 24.78 -10.25
C HIS A 28 -15.41 23.39 -9.62
N LYS A 29 -15.55 22.37 -10.47
CA LYS A 29 -15.64 20.97 -10.04
C LYS A 29 -14.30 20.50 -9.46
N ILE A 30 -14.30 20.00 -8.23
CA ILE A 30 -13.12 19.37 -7.63
C ILE A 30 -12.78 18.09 -8.42
N GLN A 31 -11.52 17.99 -8.85
CA GLN A 31 -11.02 16.88 -9.66
C GLN A 31 -11.23 15.52 -8.94
N HIS A 32 -11.60 14.49 -9.71
CA HIS A 32 -12.09 13.21 -9.20
C HIS A 32 -11.19 12.01 -9.53
N ASP A 33 -10.34 12.11 -10.55
CA ASP A 33 -9.46 11.00 -10.93
C ASP A 33 -8.43 10.77 -9.83
N HIS A 34 -8.14 9.50 -9.50
CA HIS A 34 -7.14 9.11 -8.50
C HIS A 34 -7.44 9.55 -7.04
N GLU A 35 -8.69 9.83 -6.70
CA GLU A 35 -9.10 10.21 -5.34
C GLU A 35 -8.59 9.25 -4.27
N ARG A 36 -8.73 7.94 -4.49
CA ARG A 36 -8.22 6.93 -3.56
C ARG A 36 -6.74 7.17 -3.21
N ARG A 37 -5.88 7.43 -4.20
CA ARG A 37 -4.44 7.66 -3.96
C ARG A 37 -4.20 8.96 -3.21
N ARG A 38 -4.90 10.04 -3.58
CA ARG A 38 -4.76 11.33 -2.89
C ARG A 38 -5.22 11.25 -1.44
N SER A 39 -6.36 10.61 -1.19
CA SER A 39 -6.89 10.43 0.16
C SER A 39 -5.91 9.66 1.04
N GLN A 40 -5.29 8.59 0.53
CA GLN A 40 -4.26 7.86 1.30
C GLN A 40 -3.08 8.76 1.68
N VAL A 41 -2.57 9.60 0.78
CA VAL A 41 -1.46 10.53 1.08
C VAL A 41 -1.85 11.54 2.16
N VAL A 42 -3.08 12.05 2.11
CA VAL A 42 -3.58 13.00 3.11
C VAL A 42 -3.76 12.29 4.46
N ILE A 43 -4.27 11.05 4.47
CA ILE A 43 -4.39 10.23 5.68
C ILE A 43 -3.01 9.99 6.30
N ASP A 44 -2.02 9.55 5.52
CA ASP A 44 -0.64 9.33 6.01
C ASP A 44 -0.09 10.60 6.67
N LYS A 45 -0.27 11.76 6.02
CA LYS A 45 0.17 13.05 6.58
C LYS A 45 -0.56 13.42 7.88
N ILE A 46 -1.87 13.17 7.97
CA ILE A 46 -2.67 13.47 9.17
C ILE A 46 -2.27 12.56 10.33
N LEU A 47 -2.00 11.27 10.04
CA LEU A 47 -1.60 10.29 11.05
C LEU A 47 -0.11 10.36 11.40
N GLY A 48 0.69 11.13 10.66
CA GLY A 48 2.15 11.19 10.84
C GLY A 48 2.86 9.91 10.37
N THR A 49 2.22 9.13 9.50
CA THR A 49 2.75 7.89 8.95
C THR A 49 3.79 8.19 7.87
N ASP A 50 5.03 7.76 8.11
CA ASP A 50 6.06 7.73 7.08
C ASP A 50 6.02 6.38 6.36
N ARG A 51 5.26 6.34 5.26
CA ARG A 51 5.06 5.12 4.47
C ARG A 51 6.34 4.57 3.87
N GLU A 52 7.30 5.44 3.52
CA GLU A 52 8.56 5.00 2.93
C GLU A 52 9.41 4.30 3.99
N GLN A 53 9.48 4.88 5.19
CA GLN A 53 10.18 4.27 6.32
C GLN A 53 9.51 2.96 6.78
N GLU A 54 8.18 2.91 6.85
CA GLU A 54 7.45 1.68 7.16
C GLU A 54 7.75 0.58 6.13
N THR A 55 7.72 0.90 4.84
CA THR A 55 8.04 -0.05 3.78
C THR A 55 9.47 -0.58 3.91
N GLU A 56 10.43 0.28 4.27
CA GLU A 56 11.82 -0.15 4.47
C GLU A 56 11.96 -1.08 5.69
N ASN A 57 11.28 -0.76 6.79
CA ASN A 57 11.28 -1.60 7.98
C ASN A 57 10.66 -2.98 7.71
N ASP A 58 9.53 -3.00 6.99
CA ASP A 58 8.83 -4.22 6.60
C ASP A 58 9.67 -5.06 5.64
N LEU A 59 10.35 -4.41 4.69
CA LEU A 59 11.30 -5.08 3.81
C LEU A 59 12.46 -5.69 4.58
N HIS A 60 13.04 -4.96 5.52
CA HIS A 60 14.11 -5.47 6.36
C HIS A 60 13.65 -6.68 7.18
N ALA A 61 12.45 -6.63 7.77
CA ALA A 61 11.85 -7.76 8.48
C ALA A 61 11.60 -8.95 7.54
N ALA A 62 11.07 -8.71 6.34
CA ALA A 62 10.85 -9.76 5.34
C ALA A 62 12.17 -10.43 4.94
N LYS A 63 13.26 -9.67 4.74
CA LYS A 63 14.59 -10.20 4.39
C LYS A 63 15.21 -11.11 5.46
N GLN A 64 14.73 -11.09 6.70
CA GLN A 64 15.18 -11.99 7.77
C GLN A 64 14.60 -13.41 7.66
N TYR A 65 13.52 -13.58 6.89
CA TYR A 65 12.97 -14.91 6.61
C TYR A 65 13.83 -15.65 5.58
N SER A 66 13.84 -16.98 5.68
CA SER A 66 14.47 -17.82 4.66
C SER A 66 13.50 -18.09 3.52
N PHE A 67 13.94 -17.78 2.31
CA PHE A 67 13.19 -18.04 1.08
C PHE A 67 13.96 -19.00 0.18
N SER A 68 13.26 -19.77 -0.63
CA SER A 68 13.83 -20.60 -1.69
C SER A 68 13.28 -20.23 -3.08
N SER A 69 12.39 -19.24 -3.17
CA SER A 69 11.85 -18.74 -4.44
C SER A 69 11.18 -17.37 -4.29
N PHE A 70 10.99 -16.69 -5.43
CA PHE A 70 10.28 -15.41 -5.49
C PHE A 70 8.83 -15.53 -5.01
N ALA A 71 8.18 -16.67 -5.27
CA ALA A 71 6.81 -16.91 -4.82
C ALA A 71 6.71 -16.89 -3.28
N GLN A 72 7.71 -17.42 -2.56
CA GLN A 72 7.74 -17.39 -1.09
C GLN A 72 7.99 -15.98 -0.56
N PHE A 73 8.94 -15.24 -1.15
CA PHE A 73 9.15 -13.83 -0.82
C PHE A 73 7.87 -13.02 -1.01
N LYS A 74 7.22 -13.18 -2.17
CA LYS A 74 5.94 -12.56 -2.49
C LYS A 74 4.85 -12.92 -1.48
N ALA A 75 4.77 -14.18 -1.05
CA ALA A 75 3.78 -14.62 -0.07
C ALA A 75 3.96 -13.92 1.28
N VAL A 76 5.19 -13.80 1.78
CA VAL A 76 5.49 -13.07 3.02
C VAL A 76 5.11 -11.60 2.90
N MET A 77 5.57 -10.92 1.85
CA MET A 77 5.20 -9.51 1.64
C MET A 77 3.68 -9.33 1.48
N THR A 78 2.98 -10.27 0.85
CA THR A 78 1.51 -10.24 0.71
C THR A 78 0.81 -10.36 2.06
N SER A 79 1.32 -11.22 2.96
CA SER A 79 0.79 -11.33 4.33
C SER A 79 0.96 -10.05 5.15
N MET A 80 1.96 -9.22 4.80
CA MET A 80 2.20 -7.89 5.39
C MET A 80 1.37 -6.78 4.71
N GLY A 81 0.45 -7.13 3.80
CA GLY A 81 -0.44 -6.18 3.14
C GLY A 81 0.11 -5.50 1.88
N TYR A 82 1.23 -5.99 1.34
CA TYR A 82 1.80 -5.49 0.08
C TYR A 82 1.35 -6.29 -1.13
N GLU A 83 1.16 -5.60 -2.25
CA GLU A 83 1.05 -6.20 -3.57
C GLU A 83 2.46 -6.26 -4.18
N VAL A 84 2.98 -7.46 -4.44
CA VAL A 84 4.31 -7.65 -5.03
C VAL A 84 4.21 -8.33 -6.39
N PHE A 85 4.89 -7.76 -7.38
CA PHE A 85 4.95 -8.30 -8.73
C PHE A 85 6.29 -8.01 -9.39
N GLN A 86 6.69 -8.90 -10.30
CA GLN A 86 7.86 -8.73 -11.15
C GLN A 86 7.41 -8.16 -12.50
N LYS A 87 8.18 -7.23 -13.04
CA LYS A 87 8.08 -6.81 -14.44
C LYS A 87 9.48 -6.49 -14.94
N GLU A 88 9.84 -7.08 -16.08
CA GLU A 88 11.21 -7.03 -16.60
C GLU A 88 12.20 -7.59 -15.55
N GLU A 89 13.26 -6.87 -15.23
CA GLU A 89 14.28 -7.25 -14.23
C GLU A 89 14.07 -6.56 -12.87
N GLN A 90 12.85 -6.11 -12.60
CA GLN A 90 12.51 -5.35 -11.40
C GLN A 90 11.34 -6.00 -10.64
N VAL A 91 11.46 -5.98 -9.32
CA VAL A 91 10.41 -6.32 -8.37
C VAL A 91 9.80 -5.03 -7.85
N TYR A 92 8.49 -4.94 -7.95
CA TYR A 92 7.70 -3.79 -7.51
C TYR A 92 6.93 -4.16 -6.26
N ILE A 93 7.08 -3.33 -5.23
CA ILE A 93 6.36 -3.45 -3.96
C ILE A 93 5.38 -2.29 -3.89
N LYS A 94 4.09 -2.61 -3.82
CA LYS A 94 3.00 -1.65 -3.93
C LYS A 94 2.08 -1.76 -2.71
N GLN A 95 1.64 -0.62 -2.20
CA GLN A 95 0.69 -0.55 -1.10
C GLN A 95 -0.15 0.72 -1.22
N GLY A 96 -1.45 0.65 -0.93
CA GLY A 96 -2.35 1.81 -1.07
C GLY A 96 -2.47 2.34 -2.50
N GLY A 97 -2.22 1.49 -3.50
CA GLY A 97 -2.28 1.86 -4.92
C GLY A 97 -1.05 2.58 -5.47
N ARG A 98 0.02 2.76 -4.67
CA ARG A 98 1.29 3.36 -5.10
C ARG A 98 2.44 2.36 -4.99
N ILE A 99 3.39 2.46 -5.92
CA ILE A 99 4.66 1.74 -5.82
C ILE A 99 5.46 2.42 -4.71
N GLN A 100 5.79 1.66 -3.66
CA GLN A 100 6.58 2.12 -2.52
C GLN A 100 8.07 1.85 -2.76
N LYS A 101 8.40 0.70 -3.37
CA LYS A 101 9.78 0.34 -3.70
C LYS A 101 9.88 -0.34 -5.06
N LYS A 102 11.04 -0.14 -5.69
CA LYS A 102 11.51 -0.89 -6.86
C LYS A 102 12.85 -1.49 -6.48
N ILE A 103 12.99 -2.79 -6.64
CA ILE A 103 14.18 -3.54 -6.25
C ILE A 103 14.59 -4.42 -7.44
N PRO A 104 15.87 -4.46 -7.82
CA PRO A 104 16.33 -5.40 -8.84
C PRO A 104 15.98 -6.84 -8.47
N LEU A 105 15.52 -7.63 -9.44
CA LEU A 105 15.19 -9.04 -9.19
C LEU A 105 16.38 -9.81 -8.61
N ALA A 106 17.58 -9.54 -9.11
CA ALA A 106 18.83 -10.17 -8.65
C ALA A 106 19.08 -9.96 -7.14
N GLU A 107 18.66 -8.82 -6.57
CA GLU A 107 18.81 -8.57 -5.12
C GLU A 107 17.87 -9.47 -4.31
N ILE A 108 16.66 -9.73 -4.80
CA ILE A 108 15.71 -10.65 -4.16
C ILE A 108 16.17 -12.10 -4.32
N GLU A 109 16.67 -12.47 -5.51
CA GLU A 109 17.17 -13.81 -5.77
C GLU A 109 18.42 -14.16 -4.96
N ALA A 110 19.27 -13.18 -4.66
CA ALA A 110 20.42 -13.35 -3.77
C ALA A 110 20.02 -13.76 -2.34
N LEU A 111 18.78 -13.50 -1.92
CA LEU A 111 18.24 -13.92 -0.63
C LEU A 111 17.80 -15.39 -0.62
N PHE A 112 17.67 -16.02 -1.78
CA PHE A 112 17.19 -17.39 -1.85
C PHE A 112 18.30 -18.32 -1.36
N GLN A 113 18.03 -19.08 -0.29
CA GLN A 113 18.93 -20.11 0.15
C GLN A 113 18.99 -21.20 -0.92
N LYS A 114 20.20 -21.53 -1.38
CA LYS A 114 20.43 -22.76 -2.15
C LYS A 114 20.07 -23.92 -1.24
N LYS A 115 18.90 -24.53 -1.42
CA LYS A 115 18.69 -25.88 -0.89
C LYS A 115 19.63 -26.81 -1.65
N TYR A 116 20.41 -27.55 -0.86
CA TYR A 116 21.37 -28.56 -1.26
C TYR A 116 20.81 -29.46 -2.38
N GLN A 117 21.63 -29.67 -3.40
CA GLN A 117 21.51 -30.83 -4.27
C GLN A 117 21.99 -32.02 -3.43
N ASP A 118 21.06 -32.83 -2.94
CA ASP A 118 21.32 -34.22 -2.59
C ASP A 118 20.98 -35.10 -3.80
#